data_AF-A0A8S3ZWA1-F1
#
_entry.id   AF-A0A8S3ZWA1-F1
#
_cell.length_a   1.000
_cell.length_b   1.000
_cell.length_c   1.000
_cell.angle_alpha   90.00
_cell.angle_beta   90.00
_cell.angle_gamma   90.00
#
_symmetry.space_group_name_H-M   'P 1'
#
loop_
_entity.id
_entity.type
_entity.pdbx_description
1 polymer ?
#
loop_
_entity_poly.entity_id
_entity_poly.type
_entity_poly.pdbx_seq_one_letter_code
_entity_poly.pdbx_strand_id
1 'polypeptide(L)'
;ICKLQSPNGTVTSLVDQKDVRISYDSTSVTLTYIGKDALVQAIVDYLCVENQVPPIFTAYGLTKSSPPVYQFKVESACACKNSCIKSTLPSSSSSIGGGTVVIIVFFSLVFLYLTVGSLYGKVVKKANGLEVLPNYEFWVGLPNTLKTGSLCIVRCVCCTPDRKKYDEV
;
A
#
# COMPACT_ATOMS: atom_id res chain seq x y z
N ILE A 1 -9.98 21.21 7.01
CA ILE A 1 -9.98 21.60 5.57
C ILE A 1 -9.09 22.82 5.40
N CYS A 2 -8.25 22.86 4.36
CA CYS A 2 -7.29 23.93 4.12
C CYS A 2 -7.52 24.58 2.75
N LYS A 3 -7.24 25.88 2.66
CA LYS A 3 -7.27 26.66 1.42
C LYS A 3 -5.86 27.16 1.13
N LEU A 4 -5.40 26.96 -0.10
CA LEU A 4 -4.19 27.60 -0.61
C LEU A 4 -4.55 28.98 -1.16
N GLN A 5 -3.87 30.03 -0.70
CA GLN A 5 -4.06 31.39 -1.21
C GLN A 5 -2.98 31.72 -2.26
N SER A 6 -3.40 31.84 -3.52
CA SER A 6 -2.58 32.39 -4.60
C SER A 6 -2.63 33.93 -4.52
N PRO A 7 -1.51 34.68 -4.49
CA PRO A 7 -0.21 34.36 -5.10
C PRO A 7 0.92 33.90 -4.15
N ASN A 8 0.74 33.96 -2.82
CA ASN A 8 1.85 33.73 -1.86
C ASN A 8 2.07 32.26 -1.48
N GLY A 9 1.22 31.34 -1.95
CA GLY A 9 1.33 29.91 -1.64
C GLY A 9 1.07 29.58 -0.16
N THR A 10 0.51 30.51 0.61
CA THR A 10 0.18 30.30 2.02
C THR A 10 -1.03 29.38 2.14
N VAL A 11 -0.88 28.32 2.94
CA VAL A 11 -1.96 27.39 3.28
C VAL A 11 -2.62 27.85 4.57
N THR A 12 -3.91 28.18 4.51
CA THR A 12 -4.70 28.58 5.67
C THR A 12 -5.70 27.47 6.00
N SER A 13 -5.76 27.04 7.26
CA SER A 13 -6.80 26.14 7.73
C SER A 13 -8.12 26.90 7.87
N LEU A 14 -9.16 26.45 7.16
CA LEU A 14 -10.49 27.07 7.21
C LEU A 14 -11.29 26.57 8.42
N VAL A 15 -11.18 25.27 8.69
CA VAL A 15 -11.91 24.56 9.75
C VAL A 15 -11.05 23.41 10.27
N ASP A 16 -11.22 23.12 11.56
CA ASP A 16 -10.48 22.09 12.30
C ASP A 16 -11.21 20.74 12.24
N GLN A 17 -10.52 19.64 12.55
CA GLN A 17 -11.11 18.30 12.64
C GLN A 17 -11.60 17.98 14.07
N LYS A 18 -11.35 18.87 15.05
CA LYS A 18 -11.77 18.66 16.44
C LYS A 18 -13.29 18.63 16.64
N ASP A 19 -14.05 19.37 15.83
CA ASP A 19 -15.51 19.41 15.90
C ASP A 19 -16.11 19.09 14.52
N VAL A 20 -16.56 17.84 14.38
CA VAL A 20 -17.16 17.30 13.16
C VAL A 20 -18.52 16.72 13.50
N ARG A 21 -19.54 17.20 12.80
CA ARG A 21 -20.88 16.63 12.84
C ARG A 21 -21.10 15.77 11.61
N ILE A 22 -21.52 14.54 11.86
CA ILE A 22 -21.81 13.57 10.81
C ILE A 22 -23.32 13.43 10.74
N SER A 23 -23.88 13.71 9.57
CA SER A 23 -25.26 13.40 9.25
C SER A 23 -25.26 12.29 8.20
N TYR A 24 -26.17 11.33 8.35
CA TYR A 24 -26.34 10.24 7.41
C TYR A 24 -27.78 10.20 6.93
N ASP A 25 -27.94 10.22 5.61
CA ASP A 25 -29.15 9.83 4.92
C ASP A 25 -28.89 8.52 4.16
N SER A 26 -29.95 7.80 3.82
CA SER A 26 -29.96 6.56 3.05
C SER A 26 -29.04 6.56 1.82
N THR A 27 -28.83 7.71 1.18
CA THR A 27 -28.04 7.84 -0.07
C THR A 27 -26.84 8.77 0.03
N SER A 28 -26.68 9.52 1.12
CA SER A 28 -25.61 10.51 1.26
C SER A 28 -25.11 10.66 2.69
N VAL A 29 -23.79 10.78 2.83
CA VAL A 29 -23.13 11.11 4.10
C VAL A 29 -22.70 12.57 4.04
N THR A 30 -23.16 13.38 4.98
CA THR A 30 -22.79 14.80 5.05
C THR A 30 -21.91 15.03 6.28
N LEU A 31 -20.68 15.50 6.04
CA LEU A 31 -19.75 15.91 7.10
C LEU A 31 -19.78 17.43 7.23
N THR A 32 -20.12 17.92 8.42
CA THR A 32 -20.10 19.35 8.74
C THR A 32 -18.97 19.63 9.73
N TYR A 33 -17.97 20.39 9.28
CA TYR A 33 -16.83 20.84 10.06
C TYR A 33 -17.11 22.24 10.59
N ILE A 34 -16.87 22.44 11.89
CA ILE A 34 -17.10 23.73 12.56
C ILE A 34 -15.75 24.40 12.84
N GLY A 35 -15.61 25.67 12.46
CA GLY A 35 -14.42 26.46 12.77
C GLY A 35 -14.30 26.79 14.25
N LYS A 36 -13.09 27.20 14.69
CA LYS A 36 -12.75 27.43 16.12
C LYS A 36 -13.68 28.41 16.86
N ASP A 37 -14.29 29.35 16.14
CA ASP A 37 -15.21 30.36 16.68
C ASP A 37 -16.66 30.21 16.19
N ALA A 38 -17.02 29.08 15.55
CA ALA A 38 -18.29 28.87 14.85
C ALA A 38 -18.66 29.92 13.77
N LEU A 39 -17.73 30.83 13.45
CA LEU A 39 -17.89 31.89 12.45
C LEU A 39 -17.92 31.38 11.01
N VAL A 40 -17.40 30.17 10.77
CA VAL A 40 -17.30 29.55 9.45
C VAL A 40 -17.57 28.06 9.60
N GLN A 41 -18.31 27.50 8.64
CA GLN A 41 -18.54 26.07 8.54
C GLN A 41 -18.03 25.55 7.19
N ALA A 42 -17.73 24.25 7.13
CA ALA A 42 -17.50 23.58 5.87
C ALA A 42 -18.29 22.29 5.81
N ILE A 43 -19.02 22.09 4.72
CA ILE A 43 -19.87 20.94 4.49
C ILE A 43 -19.28 20.13 3.33
N VAL A 44 -19.11 18.83 3.57
CA VAL A 44 -18.67 17.86 2.56
C VAL A 44 -19.77 16.82 2.39
N ASP A 45 -20.40 16.85 1.23
CA ASP A 45 -21.47 15.94 0.84
C ASP A 45 -20.90 14.76 0.06
N TYR A 46 -20.96 13.55 0.63
CA TYR A 46 -20.60 12.31 -0.06
C TYR A 46 -21.87 11.69 -0.64
N LEU A 47 -21.96 11.65 -1.96
CA LEU A 47 -23.08 11.05 -2.67
C LEU A 47 -22.71 9.65 -3.17
N CYS A 48 -23.55 8.68 -2.86
CA CYS A 48 -23.47 7.33 -3.44
C CYS A 48 -23.89 7.40 -4.91
N VAL A 49 -22.94 7.11 -5.80
CA VAL A 49 -23.22 6.92 -7.23
C VAL A 49 -22.59 5.62 -7.67
N GLU A 50 -23.43 4.66 -8.06
CA GLU A 50 -22.97 3.36 -8.52
C GLU A 50 -22.09 3.49 -9.77
N ASN A 51 -21.00 2.71 -9.81
CA ASN A 51 -20.04 2.66 -10.92
C ASN A 51 -19.24 3.95 -11.20
N GLN A 52 -19.24 4.94 -10.30
CA GLN A 52 -18.33 6.10 -10.41
C GLN A 52 -16.90 5.74 -10.00
N VAL A 53 -16.08 5.46 -11.02
CA VAL A 53 -14.63 5.24 -10.91
C VAL A 53 -13.97 5.96 -12.09
N PRO A 54 -13.13 6.99 -11.86
CA PRO A 54 -12.65 7.53 -10.58
C PRO A 54 -13.71 8.37 -9.82
N PRO A 55 -13.53 8.62 -8.51
CA PRO A 55 -14.42 9.51 -7.75
C PRO A 55 -14.31 10.96 -8.26
N ILE A 56 -15.44 11.65 -8.30
CA ILE A 56 -15.52 13.05 -8.74
C ILE A 56 -15.58 13.95 -7.52
N PHE A 57 -14.64 14.90 -7.44
CA PHE A 57 -14.61 15.94 -6.41
C PHE A 57 -15.00 17.29 -7.02
N THR A 58 -16.00 17.96 -6.43
CA THR A 58 -16.44 19.29 -6.84
C THR A 58 -16.39 20.25 -5.65
N ALA A 59 -15.72 21.38 -5.82
CA ALA A 59 -15.68 22.46 -4.84
C ALA A 59 -16.59 23.60 -5.31
N TYR A 60 -17.73 23.78 -4.64
CA TYR A 60 -18.65 24.89 -4.94
C TYR A 60 -18.19 26.23 -4.33
N GLY A 61 -17.31 26.16 -3.32
CA GLY A 61 -16.72 27.35 -2.70
C GLY A 61 -17.57 27.91 -1.56
N LEU A 62 -17.54 29.23 -1.38
CA LEU A 62 -18.18 29.92 -0.26
C LEU A 62 -19.63 30.28 -0.58
N THR A 63 -20.55 29.70 0.17
CA THR A 63 -21.96 30.09 0.21
C THR A 63 -22.17 31.17 1.26
N LYS A 64 -22.77 32.30 0.86
CA LYS A 64 -23.10 33.43 1.74
C LYS A 64 -24.32 33.11 2.62
N SER A 65 -24.15 32.21 3.58
CA SER A 65 -25.08 31.98 4.68
C SER A 65 -24.59 32.70 5.95
N SER A 66 -25.43 32.78 6.98
CA SER A 66 -25.04 33.26 8.32
C SER A 66 -25.14 32.10 9.30
N PRO A 67 -24.03 31.42 9.67
CA PRO A 67 -22.63 31.69 9.30
C PRO A 67 -22.26 31.24 7.86
N PRO A 68 -21.20 31.81 7.27
CA PRO A 68 -20.72 31.43 5.93
C PRO A 68 -20.26 29.97 5.87
N VAL A 69 -20.61 29.29 4.77
CA VAL A 69 -20.38 27.85 4.60
C VAL A 69 -19.56 27.57 3.35
N TYR A 70 -18.51 26.78 3.48
CA TYR A 70 -17.79 26.21 2.34
C TYR A 70 -18.42 24.88 1.94
N GLN A 71 -18.86 24.73 0.69
CA GLN A 71 -19.52 23.50 0.23
C GLN A 71 -18.65 22.70 -0.74
N PHE A 72 -18.53 21.41 -0.47
CA PHE A 72 -17.80 20.43 -1.26
C PHE A 72 -18.70 19.21 -1.51
N LYS A 73 -18.61 18.63 -2.70
CA LYS A 73 -19.33 17.41 -3.07
C LYS A 73 -18.36 16.36 -3.60
N VAL A 74 -18.57 15.13 -3.15
CA VAL A 74 -17.79 13.95 -3.52
C VAL A 74 -18.76 12.89 -4.02
N GLU A 75 -18.72 12.62 -5.33
CA GLU A 75 -19.47 11.53 -5.93
C GLU A 75 -18.57 10.32 -6.03
N SER A 76 -18.94 9.23 -5.38
CA SER A 76 -18.14 8.02 -5.41
C SER A 76 -18.99 6.78 -5.22
N ALA A 77 -18.60 5.69 -5.89
CA ALA A 77 -19.13 4.37 -5.58
C ALA A 77 -18.81 3.97 -4.12
N CYS A 78 -17.75 4.54 -3.52
CA CYS A 78 -17.35 4.28 -2.14
C CYS A 78 -18.35 4.77 -1.08
N ALA A 79 -19.13 5.81 -1.38
CA ALA A 79 -20.17 6.28 -0.46
C ALA A 79 -21.37 5.31 -0.37
N CYS A 80 -21.48 4.36 -1.30
CA CYS A 80 -22.48 3.31 -1.25
C CYS A 80 -22.09 2.19 -0.28
N LYS A 81 -23.08 1.60 0.40
CA LYS A 81 -22.88 0.48 1.31
C LYS A 81 -22.07 -0.64 0.63
N ASN A 82 -20.97 -1.06 1.26
CA ASN A 82 -20.08 -2.15 0.83
C ASN A 82 -19.43 -2.00 -0.57
N SER A 83 -19.52 -0.83 -1.21
CA SER A 83 -19.05 -0.66 -2.59
C SER A 83 -17.59 -0.20 -2.69
N CYS A 84 -17.05 0.45 -1.65
CA CYS A 84 -15.64 0.89 -1.65
C CYS A 84 -14.62 -0.25 -1.62
N ILE A 85 -15.06 -1.47 -1.29
CA ILE A 85 -14.21 -2.67 -1.32
C ILE A 85 -13.83 -3.04 -2.77
N LYS A 86 -14.52 -2.49 -3.78
CA LYS A 86 -14.31 -2.85 -5.19
C LYS A 86 -13.19 -2.08 -5.90
N SER A 87 -12.64 -1.00 -5.33
CA SER A 87 -11.84 -0.06 -6.12
C SER A 87 -10.31 -0.12 -5.91
N THR A 88 -9.78 -0.98 -5.05
CA THR A 88 -8.32 -1.18 -4.92
C THR A 88 -7.90 -2.54 -4.37
N LEU A 89 -8.78 -3.53 -4.43
CA LEU A 89 -8.44 -4.91 -4.13
C LEU A 89 -9.21 -5.79 -5.10
N PRO A 90 -8.58 -6.76 -5.79
CA PRO A 90 -9.35 -7.70 -6.58
C PRO A 90 -10.41 -8.29 -5.65
N SER A 91 -11.65 -8.13 -6.09
CA SER A 91 -12.83 -8.77 -5.54
C SER A 91 -12.47 -10.16 -5.02
N SER A 92 -12.92 -10.43 -3.81
CA SER A 92 -12.87 -11.69 -3.06
C SER A 92 -13.34 -12.92 -3.85
N SER A 93 -12.59 -13.31 -4.87
CA SER A 93 -12.22 -14.70 -5.10
C SER A 93 -10.90 -14.88 -4.39
N SER A 94 -10.75 -15.96 -3.64
CA SER A 94 -9.52 -16.45 -3.03
C SER A 94 -8.48 -16.83 -4.09
N SER A 95 -8.13 -15.91 -5.00
CA SER A 95 -7.06 -16.09 -5.96
C SER A 95 -5.75 -15.83 -5.24
N ILE A 96 -5.02 -16.91 -5.00
CA ILE A 96 -3.61 -16.89 -4.62
C ILE A 96 -2.90 -15.87 -5.51
N GLY A 97 -2.36 -14.81 -4.92
CA GLY A 97 -1.66 -13.75 -5.67
C GLY A 97 -0.55 -14.38 -6.53
N GLY A 98 -0.32 -13.84 -7.73
CA GLY A 98 0.64 -14.43 -8.68
C GLY A 98 2.03 -14.69 -8.09
N GLY A 99 2.48 -13.85 -7.15
CA GLY A 99 3.72 -14.06 -6.41
C GLY A 99 3.74 -15.37 -5.60
N THR A 100 2.63 -15.75 -4.97
CA THR A 100 2.54 -16.98 -4.19
C THR A 100 2.57 -18.22 -5.09
N VAL A 101 1.99 -18.18 -6.29
CA VAL A 101 2.07 -19.28 -7.26
C VAL A 101 3.52 -19.55 -7.67
N VAL A 102 4.28 -18.50 -7.98
CA VAL A 102 5.71 -18.63 -8.36
C VAL A 102 6.53 -19.24 -7.22
N ILE A 103 6.28 -18.80 -5.98
CA ILE A 103 6.96 -19.32 -4.79
C ILE A 103 6.66 -20.81 -4.60
N ILE A 104 5.39 -21.23 -4.72
CA ILE A 104 5.00 -22.63 -4.59
C ILE A 104 5.68 -23.49 -5.64
N VAL A 105 5.65 -23.07 -6.91
CA VAL A 105 6.29 -23.81 -8.02
C VAL A 105 7.79 -23.95 -7.79
N PHE A 106 8.47 -22.88 -7.37
CA PHE A 106 9.90 -22.92 -7.05
C PHE A 106 10.22 -23.96 -5.97
N PHE A 107 9.49 -23.95 -4.84
CA PHE A 107 9.73 -24.92 -3.77
C PHE A 107 9.41 -26.35 -4.20
N SER A 108 8.36 -26.58 -5.00
CA SER A 108 8.06 -27.90 -5.54
C SER A 108 9.18 -28.44 -6.44
N LEU A 109 9.74 -27.60 -7.32
CA LEU A 109 10.86 -28.00 -8.19
C LEU A 109 12.12 -28.28 -7.39
N VAL A 110 12.43 -27.45 -6.39
CA VAL A 110 13.57 -27.67 -5.48
C VAL A 110 13.42 -28.99 -4.73
N PHE A 111 12.22 -29.31 -4.23
CA PHE A 111 11.97 -30.56 -3.53
C PHE A 111 12.17 -31.79 -4.45
N LEU A 112 11.64 -31.75 -5.67
CA LEU A 112 11.85 -32.81 -6.66
C LEU A 112 13.32 -32.97 -7.02
N TYR A 113 14.04 -31.87 -7.21
CA TYR A 113 15.47 -31.88 -7.49
C TYR A 113 16.29 -32.50 -6.35
N LEU A 114 16.01 -32.11 -5.09
CA LEU A 114 16.70 -32.66 -3.93
C LEU A 114 16.41 -34.14 -3.71
N THR A 115 15.16 -34.58 -3.91
CA THR A 115 14.77 -35.99 -3.72
C THR A 115 15.37 -36.89 -4.79
N VAL A 116 15.20 -36.57 -6.07
CA VAL A 116 15.76 -37.35 -7.19
C VAL A 116 17.29 -37.31 -7.16
N GLY A 117 17.89 -36.14 -6.95
CA GLY A 117 19.33 -36.01 -6.88
C GLY A 117 19.95 -36.71 -5.67
N SER A 118 19.29 -36.70 -4.51
CA SER A 118 19.76 -37.45 -3.34
C SER A 118 19.63 -38.96 -3.53
N LEU A 119 18.54 -39.44 -4.13
CA LEU A 119 18.38 -40.86 -4.47
C LEU A 119 19.47 -41.30 -5.44
N TYR A 120 19.76 -40.51 -6.48
CA TYR A 120 20.83 -40.78 -7.43
C TYR A 120 22.22 -40.77 -6.75
N GLY A 121 22.51 -39.75 -5.93
CA GLY A 121 23.78 -39.66 -5.19
C GLY A 121 24.00 -40.82 -4.22
N LYS A 122 22.93 -41.31 -3.59
CA LYS A 122 22.99 -42.42 -2.65
C LYS A 122 23.11 -43.78 -3.34
N VAL A 123 22.31 -44.03 -4.38
CA VAL A 123 22.22 -45.35 -5.02
C VAL A 123 23.35 -45.55 -6.04
N VAL A 124 23.66 -44.54 -6.85
CA VAL A 124 24.63 -44.67 -7.95
C VAL A 124 26.03 -44.29 -7.51
N LYS A 125 26.18 -43.20 -6.74
CA LYS A 125 27.50 -42.70 -6.32
C LYS A 125 27.97 -43.24 -4.97
N LYS A 126 27.12 -43.96 -4.21
CA LYS A 126 27.40 -44.42 -2.84
C LYS A 126 27.95 -43.30 -1.92
N ALA A 127 27.58 -42.05 -2.20
CA ALA A 127 27.98 -40.92 -1.38
C ALA A 127 27.28 -41.03 -0.02
N ASN A 128 27.97 -40.67 1.06
CA ASN A 128 27.45 -40.73 2.42
C ASN A 128 27.49 -39.33 3.04
N GLY A 129 26.45 -38.98 3.81
CA GLY A 129 26.36 -37.68 4.49
C GLY A 129 25.84 -36.54 3.61
N LEU A 130 26.36 -35.33 3.83
CA LEU A 130 25.91 -34.08 3.20
C LEU A 130 26.27 -33.97 1.71
N GLU A 131 27.22 -34.78 1.23
CA GLU A 131 27.64 -34.84 -0.19
C GLU A 131 26.63 -35.54 -1.10
N VAL A 132 25.60 -36.16 -0.51
CA VAL A 132 24.48 -36.76 -1.25
C VAL A 132 23.63 -35.69 -1.93
N LEU A 133 23.62 -34.45 -1.41
CA LEU A 133 22.85 -33.37 -2.00
C LEU A 133 23.47 -32.91 -3.33
N PRO A 134 22.66 -32.81 -4.39
CA PRO A 134 23.12 -32.30 -5.67
C PRO A 134 23.44 -30.80 -5.58
N ASN A 135 24.68 -30.41 -5.94
CA ASN A 135 25.22 -29.04 -5.85
C ASN A 135 25.27 -28.47 -4.41
N TYR A 136 25.87 -29.22 -3.47
CA TYR A 136 26.02 -28.84 -2.07
C TYR A 136 26.53 -27.40 -1.82
N GLU A 137 27.59 -26.98 -2.54
CA GLU A 137 28.19 -25.64 -2.40
C GLU A 137 27.18 -24.50 -2.60
N PHE A 138 26.23 -24.67 -3.53
CA PHE A 138 25.17 -23.69 -3.76
C PHE A 138 24.24 -23.59 -2.55
N TRP A 139 23.81 -24.72 -1.99
CA TRP A 139 22.87 -24.75 -0.86
C TRP A 139 23.49 -24.21 0.44
N VAL A 140 24.79 -24.40 0.64
CA VAL A 140 25.53 -23.83 1.79
C VAL A 140 25.76 -22.33 1.64
N GLY A 141 25.95 -21.83 0.41
CA GLY A 141 26.09 -20.40 0.12
C GLY A 141 24.77 -19.61 0.16
N LEU A 142 23.63 -20.30 0.05
CA LEU A 142 22.31 -19.67 -0.07
C LEU A 142 21.88 -18.85 1.16
N PRO A 143 22.10 -19.29 2.42
CA PRO A 143 21.78 -18.47 3.60
C PRO A 143 22.57 -17.16 3.65
N ASN A 144 23.83 -17.16 3.19
CA ASN A 144 24.66 -15.96 3.20
C ASN A 144 24.18 -14.94 2.16
N THR A 145 23.78 -15.40 0.98
CA THR A 145 23.21 -14.52 -0.06
C THR A 145 21.84 -13.96 0.33
N LEU A 146 20.97 -14.73 0.99
CA LEU A 146 19.69 -14.23 1.52
C LEU A 146 19.87 -13.18 2.64
N LYS A 147 20.85 -13.38 3.53
CA LYS A 147 21.17 -12.38 4.58
C LYS A 147 21.61 -11.05 3.96
N THR A 148 22.48 -11.07 2.96
CA THR A 148 22.91 -9.85 2.28
C THR A 148 21.77 -9.18 1.51
N GLY A 149 20.93 -9.96 0.81
CA GLY A 149 19.77 -9.44 0.08
C GLY A 149 18.70 -8.83 0.99
N SER A 150 18.38 -9.48 2.11
CA SER A 150 17.41 -8.93 3.08
C SER A 150 17.94 -7.65 3.76
N LEU A 151 19.23 -7.59 4.09
CA LEU A 151 19.86 -6.38 4.62
C LEU A 151 19.81 -5.22 3.60
N CYS A 152 20.02 -5.53 2.33
CA CYS A 152 19.89 -4.57 1.23
C CYS A 152 18.49 -3.96 1.16
N ILE A 153 17.45 -4.80 1.23
CA ILE A 153 16.05 -4.37 1.13
C ILE A 153 15.61 -3.60 2.37
N VAL A 154 15.92 -4.10 3.57
CA VAL A 154 15.42 -3.55 4.83
C VAL A 154 16.17 -2.28 5.24
N ARG A 155 17.48 -2.22 4.95
CA ARG A 155 18.34 -1.12 5.43
C ARG A 155 18.89 -0.23 4.31
N CYS A 156 18.53 -0.45 3.04
CA CYS A 156 19.11 0.22 1.86
C CYS A 156 20.65 0.27 1.91
N VAL A 157 21.30 -0.75 2.47
CA VAL A 157 22.77 -0.79 2.63
C VAL A 157 23.48 -0.82 1.27
N CYS A 158 22.80 -1.27 0.21
CA CYS A 158 23.29 -1.20 -1.16
C CYS A 158 23.19 0.20 -1.79
N CYS A 159 22.46 1.11 -1.15
CA CYS A 159 22.23 2.49 -1.61
C CYS A 159 23.26 3.46 -1.03
N THR A 160 24.00 3.05 0.01
CA THR A 160 25.12 3.81 0.55
C THR A 160 26.34 3.64 -0.35
N PRO A 161 26.85 4.71 -1.01
CA PRO A 161 28.09 4.63 -1.75
C PRO A 161 29.21 4.31 -0.77
N ASP A 162 29.85 3.15 -0.96
CA ASP A 162 31.03 2.73 -0.23
C ASP A 162 32.14 3.77 -0.51
N ARG A 163 32.41 4.67 0.44
CA ARG A 163 33.61 5.51 0.37
C ARG A 163 34.80 4.60 0.62
N LYS A 164 35.29 3.94 -0.44
CA LYS A 164 36.63 3.35 -0.42
C LYS A 164 37.62 4.48 -0.16
N LYS A 165 38.17 4.46 1.06
CA LYS A 165 39.35 5.22 1.44
C LYS A 165 40.50 4.60 0.65
N TYR A 166 41.06 5.33 -0.32
CA TYR A 166 42.35 4.94 -0.88
C TYR A 166 43.38 5.22 0.21
N ASP A 167 44.03 4.17 0.69
CA ASP A 167 45.19 4.32 1.55
C ASP A 167 46.30 4.98 0.72
N GLU A 168 46.80 6.09 1.25
CA GLU A 168 47.95 6.82 0.73
C GLU A 168 49.19 5.94 0.91
N VAL A 169 49.88 5.62 -0.21
CA VAL A 169 51.23 5.03 -0.24
C VAL A 169 52.18 5.97 -0.94
#